data_AF-A0A7J9YTK8-F1
#
_entry.id   AF-A0A7J9YTK8-F1
#
_cell.length_a   1.000
_cell.length_b   1.000
_cell.length_c   1.000
_cell.angle_alpha   90.00
_cell.angle_beta   90.00
_cell.angle_gamma   90.00
#
_symmetry.space_group_name_H-M   'P 1'
#
loop_
_entity.id
_entity.type
_entity.pdbx_description
1 polymer ?
#
loop_
_entity_poly.entity_id
_entity_poly.type
_entity_poly.pdbx_seq_one_letter_code
_entity_poly.pdbx_strand_id
1 'polypeptide(L)'
;MATDVVQRFASGPRPLLDERTLRTAVGALGAFHLLLGLYMFFFPASFYARIGTYGPENTHYIGDVSSFVLAIGVGLLLAVGRPSWRGPVLAVAALWYGFHAINHLFDIDEARSTARGLIDFVLLAIGCGVLAWLAAAADRARELTGAERAGAGAAEEPARPRRGEFEDRSDW
;
A
#
# COMPACT_ATOMS: atom_id res chain seq x y z
N MET A 1 38.23 -17.86 5.43
CA MET A 1 37.88 -16.69 6.26
C MET A 1 37.80 -15.37 5.49
N ALA A 2 38.59 -15.14 4.43
CA ALA A 2 38.51 -13.90 3.63
C ALA A 2 37.32 -13.82 2.64
N THR A 3 36.72 -14.96 2.29
CA THR A 3 35.61 -15.07 1.32
C THR A 3 34.25 -14.60 1.86
N ASP A 4 34.04 -14.64 3.18
CA ASP A 4 32.77 -14.22 3.81
C ASP A 4 32.60 -12.70 3.87
N VAL A 5 33.71 -11.95 3.95
CA VAL A 5 33.66 -10.48 4.05
C VAL A 5 33.24 -9.86 2.72
N VAL A 6 33.69 -10.43 1.60
CA VAL A 6 33.35 -9.95 0.24
C VAL A 6 31.88 -10.26 -0.10
N GLN A 7 31.34 -11.39 0.35
CA GLN A 7 29.93 -11.72 0.10
C GLN A 7 28.93 -10.80 0.84
N ARG A 8 29.30 -10.28 2.01
CA ARG A 8 28.44 -9.33 2.77
C ARG A 8 28.28 -7.96 2.11
N PHE A 9 29.23 -7.54 1.26
CA PHE A 9 29.13 -6.29 0.49
C PHE A 9 28.57 -6.51 -0.92
N ALA A 10 28.39 -7.75 -1.36
CA ALA A 10 27.81 -8.10 -2.66
C ALA A 10 26.28 -8.21 -2.65
N SER A 11 25.64 -8.20 -1.47
CA SER A 11 24.18 -8.18 -1.39
C SER A 11 23.64 -6.78 -1.70
N GLY A 12 23.07 -6.62 -2.90
CA GLY A 12 22.40 -5.41 -3.35
C GLY A 12 21.23 -4.97 -2.45
N PRO A 13 20.56 -3.85 -2.79
CA PRO A 13 19.48 -3.31 -1.97
C PRO A 13 18.38 -4.34 -1.76
N ARG A 14 17.99 -4.56 -0.50
CA ARG A 14 16.90 -5.47 -0.12
C ARG A 14 15.58 -4.70 0.02
N PRO A 15 14.43 -5.34 -0.27
CA PRO A 15 13.14 -4.72 -0.02
C PRO A 15 12.95 -4.45 1.48
N LEU A 16 12.29 -3.33 1.81
CA LEU A 16 12.03 -2.91 3.20
C LEU A 16 11.15 -3.90 3.96
N LEU A 17 10.23 -4.55 3.24
CA LEU A 17 9.37 -5.62 3.72
C LEU A 17 9.42 -6.76 2.70
N ASP A 18 9.45 -8.00 3.18
CA ASP A 18 9.30 -9.15 2.28
C ASP A 18 7.87 -9.21 1.69
N GLU A 19 7.74 -9.92 0.57
CA GLU A 19 6.49 -10.03 -0.18
C GLU A 19 5.34 -10.61 0.66
N ARG A 20 5.62 -11.61 1.53
CA ARG A 20 4.60 -12.24 2.35
C ARG A 20 4.08 -11.27 3.40
N THR A 21 4.97 -10.52 4.03
CA THR A 21 4.65 -9.50 5.03
C THR A 21 3.84 -8.38 4.39
N LEU A 22 4.28 -7.83 3.25
CA LEU A 22 3.55 -6.77 2.54
C LEU A 22 2.17 -7.24 2.09
N ARG A 23 2.07 -8.45 1.51
CA ARG A 23 0.78 -9.03 1.07
C ARG A 23 -0.17 -9.22 2.25
N THR A 24 0.34 -9.70 3.39
CA THR A 24 -0.44 -9.89 4.61
C THR A 24 -0.93 -8.54 5.15
N ALA A 25 -0.07 -7.53 5.20
CA ALA A 25 -0.42 -6.20 5.65
C ALA A 25 -1.51 -5.56 4.77
N VAL A 26 -1.36 -5.62 3.44
CA VAL A 26 -2.37 -5.11 2.49
C VAL A 26 -3.70 -5.86 2.64
N GLY A 27 -3.66 -7.18 2.78
CA GLY A 27 -4.87 -7.98 2.99
C GLY A 27 -5.58 -7.66 4.30
N ALA A 28 -4.82 -7.51 5.39
CA ALA A 28 -5.35 -7.15 6.71
C ALA A 28 -5.97 -5.74 6.70
N LEU A 29 -5.30 -4.77 6.08
CA LEU A 29 -5.83 -3.41 5.92
C LEU A 29 -7.09 -3.42 5.05
N GLY A 30 -7.11 -4.15 3.95
CA GLY A 30 -8.28 -4.27 3.09
C GLY A 30 -9.47 -4.89 3.81
N ALA A 31 -9.26 -5.97 4.57
CA ALA A 31 -10.30 -6.60 5.38
C ALA A 31 -10.81 -5.67 6.48
N PHE A 32 -9.91 -4.97 7.18
CA PHE A 32 -10.28 -3.99 8.21
C PHE A 32 -11.19 -2.89 7.64
N HIS A 33 -10.79 -2.26 6.52
CA HIS A 33 -11.58 -1.20 5.90
C HIS A 33 -12.90 -1.72 5.36
N LEU A 34 -12.92 -2.91 4.74
CA LEU A 34 -14.16 -3.51 4.26
C LEU A 34 -15.14 -3.73 5.41
N LEU A 35 -14.69 -4.34 6.51
CA LEU A 35 -15.53 -4.60 7.68
C LEU A 35 -15.99 -3.30 8.36
N LEU A 36 -15.11 -2.31 8.47
CA LEU A 36 -15.46 -0.99 9.01
C LEU A 36 -16.50 -0.28 8.15
N GLY A 37 -16.30 -0.27 6.83
CA GLY A 37 -17.25 0.30 5.88
C GLY A 37 -18.60 -0.44 5.93
N LEU A 38 -18.62 -1.77 5.99
CA LEU A 38 -19.87 -2.52 6.14
C LEU A 38 -20.58 -2.16 7.45
N TYR A 39 -19.84 -2.00 8.55
CA TYR A 39 -20.41 -1.57 9.82
C TYR A 39 -21.01 -0.16 9.73
N MET A 40 -20.31 0.80 9.13
CA MET A 40 -20.81 2.16 8.92
C MET A 40 -22.07 2.19 8.05
N PHE A 41 -22.08 1.40 6.96
CA PHE A 41 -23.19 1.35 6.01
C PHE A 41 -24.47 0.79 6.63
N PHE A 42 -24.36 -0.37 7.31
CA PHE A 42 -25.52 -1.06 7.86
C PHE A 42 -25.94 -0.56 9.25
N PHE A 43 -25.02 0.05 10.01
CA PHE A 43 -25.26 0.49 11.39
C PHE A 43 -24.75 1.93 11.63
N PRO A 44 -25.16 2.93 10.82
CA PRO A 44 -24.62 4.28 10.89
C PRO A 44 -24.83 4.95 12.25
N ALA A 45 -26.00 4.78 12.86
CA ALA A 45 -26.29 5.34 14.19
C ALA A 45 -25.42 4.72 15.29
N SER A 46 -25.13 3.42 15.20
CA SER A 46 -24.21 2.76 16.14
C SER A 46 -22.78 3.21 15.92
N PHE A 47 -22.36 3.41 14.67
CA PHE A 47 -21.05 3.97 14.36
C PHE A 47 -20.91 5.39 14.93
N TYR A 48 -21.89 6.27 14.69
CA TYR A 48 -21.92 7.62 15.22
C TYR A 48 -21.84 7.61 16.75
N ALA A 49 -22.68 6.83 17.42
CA ALA A 49 -22.74 6.80 18.89
C ALA A 49 -21.45 6.25 19.54
N ARG A 50 -20.72 5.35 18.88
CA ARG A 50 -19.56 4.65 19.49
C ARG A 50 -18.20 5.15 19.03
N ILE A 51 -18.10 5.65 17.81
CA ILE A 51 -16.82 5.93 17.14
C ILE A 51 -16.83 7.34 16.55
N GLY A 52 -17.79 7.64 15.68
CA GLY A 52 -17.79 8.86 14.86
C GLY A 52 -18.61 10.01 15.43
N THR A 53 -18.65 10.20 16.75
CA THR A 53 -19.43 11.30 17.35
C THR A 53 -18.70 12.62 17.10
N TYR A 54 -19.11 13.34 16.06
CA TYR A 54 -18.69 14.69 15.70
C TYR A 54 -19.93 15.50 15.32
N GLY A 55 -20.18 16.61 16.04
CA GLY A 55 -21.33 17.47 15.77
C GLY A 55 -22.67 16.74 15.91
N PRO A 56 -23.77 17.25 15.31
CA PRO A 56 -25.04 16.54 15.22
C PRO A 56 -24.99 15.32 14.27
N GLU A 57 -25.75 14.27 14.58
CA GLU A 57 -25.79 13.06 13.74
C GLU A 57 -26.30 13.35 12.32
N ASN A 58 -25.54 12.90 11.31
CA ASN A 58 -25.96 12.89 9.91
C ASN A 58 -25.69 11.51 9.28
N THR A 59 -26.70 10.66 9.26
CA THR A 59 -26.59 9.29 8.73
C THR A 59 -26.34 9.23 7.22
N HIS A 60 -26.74 10.26 6.47
CA HIS A 60 -26.45 10.34 5.03
C HIS A 60 -24.95 10.51 4.79
N TYR A 61 -24.32 11.47 5.47
CA TYR A 61 -22.86 11.67 5.37
C TYR A 61 -22.06 10.49 5.92
N ILE A 62 -22.57 9.77 6.93
CA ILE A 62 -21.95 8.49 7.34
C ILE A 62 -22.00 7.47 6.20
N GLY A 63 -23.10 7.40 5.44
CA GLY A 63 -23.23 6.57 4.25
C GLY A 63 -22.26 6.96 3.13
N ASP A 64 -22.04 8.26 2.91
CA ASP A 64 -21.07 8.76 1.93
C ASP A 64 -19.64 8.36 2.31
N VAL A 65 -19.22 8.65 3.56
CA VAL A 65 -17.91 8.26 4.09
C VAL A 65 -17.74 6.74 4.03
N SER A 66 -18.78 5.99 4.40
CA SER A 66 -18.80 4.54 4.33
C SER A 66 -18.53 4.02 2.90
N SER A 67 -19.08 4.68 1.89
CA SER A 67 -18.89 4.29 0.49
C SER A 67 -17.42 4.44 0.06
N PHE A 68 -16.74 5.50 0.49
CA PHE A 68 -15.31 5.65 0.29
C PHE A 68 -14.49 4.59 1.03
N VAL A 69 -14.82 4.31 2.30
CA VAL A 69 -14.14 3.30 3.13
C VAL A 69 -14.26 1.91 2.49
N LEU A 70 -15.45 1.55 2.01
CA LEU A 70 -15.70 0.29 1.28
C LEU A 70 -14.88 0.21 0.00
N ALA A 71 -14.83 1.28 -0.80
CA ALA A 71 -14.06 1.33 -2.03
C ALA A 71 -12.56 1.12 -1.78
N ILE A 72 -11.99 1.75 -0.74
CA ILE A 72 -10.61 1.54 -0.31
C ILE A 72 -10.38 0.10 0.14
N GLY A 73 -11.28 -0.47 0.96
CA GLY A 73 -11.22 -1.86 1.41
C GLY A 73 -11.19 -2.85 0.25
N VAL A 74 -12.10 -2.70 -0.71
CA VAL A 74 -12.15 -3.52 -1.94
C VAL A 74 -10.87 -3.34 -2.75
N GLY A 75 -10.42 -2.10 -2.96
CA GLY A 75 -9.20 -1.80 -3.70
C GLY A 75 -7.97 -2.50 -3.12
N LEU A 76 -7.81 -2.46 -1.79
CA LEU A 76 -6.71 -3.11 -1.08
C LEU A 76 -6.80 -4.64 -1.19
N LEU A 77 -7.99 -5.22 -1.04
CA LEU A 77 -8.19 -6.67 -1.22
C LEU A 77 -7.86 -7.12 -2.65
N LEU A 78 -8.23 -6.34 -3.67
CA LEU A 78 -7.84 -6.60 -5.06
C LEU A 78 -6.32 -6.50 -5.27
N ALA A 79 -5.66 -5.57 -4.57
CA ALA A 79 -4.22 -5.38 -4.63
C ALA A 79 -3.41 -6.52 -3.97
N VAL A 80 -4.03 -7.38 -3.15
CA VAL A 80 -3.39 -8.60 -2.62
C VAL A 80 -2.88 -9.48 -3.75
N GLY A 81 -3.72 -9.70 -4.78
CA GLY A 81 -3.40 -10.52 -5.96
C GLY A 81 -2.73 -9.75 -7.10
N ARG A 82 -2.65 -8.42 -7.02
CA ARG A 82 -2.08 -7.54 -8.05
C ARG A 82 -0.99 -6.66 -7.43
N PRO A 83 0.27 -7.13 -7.34
CA PRO A 83 1.36 -6.37 -6.72
C PRO A 83 1.51 -4.95 -7.29
N SER A 84 1.24 -4.76 -8.59
CA SER A 84 1.30 -3.46 -9.24
C SER A 84 0.25 -2.44 -8.77
N TRP A 85 -0.80 -2.88 -8.10
CA TRP A 85 -1.86 -2.03 -7.58
C TRP A 85 -1.60 -1.58 -6.13
N ARG A 86 -0.69 -2.24 -5.40
CA ARG A 86 -0.48 -1.99 -3.97
C ARG A 86 -0.04 -0.57 -3.69
N GLY A 87 1.04 -0.10 -4.34
CA GLY A 87 1.56 1.26 -4.19
C GLY A 87 0.48 2.33 -4.45
N PRO A 88 -0.14 2.36 -5.64
CA PRO A 88 -1.18 3.34 -5.96
C PRO A 88 -2.38 3.32 -5.01
N VAL A 89 -2.93 2.14 -4.67
CA VAL A 89 -4.10 2.06 -3.78
C VAL A 89 -3.74 2.48 -2.34
N LEU A 90 -2.58 2.09 -1.83
CA LEU A 90 -2.08 2.53 -0.52
C LEU A 90 -1.84 4.04 -0.50
N ALA A 91 -1.32 4.62 -1.59
CA ALA A 91 -1.13 6.07 -1.70
C ALA A 91 -2.46 6.83 -1.67
N VAL A 92 -3.49 6.36 -2.38
CA VAL A 92 -4.84 6.94 -2.32
C VAL A 92 -5.42 6.81 -0.91
N ALA A 93 -5.24 5.66 -0.25
CA ALA A 93 -5.67 5.47 1.14
C ALA A 93 -4.94 6.44 2.10
N ALA A 94 -3.64 6.65 1.91
CA ALA A 94 -2.86 7.60 2.69
C ALA A 94 -3.38 9.04 2.52
N LEU A 95 -3.64 9.46 1.28
CA LEU A 95 -4.24 10.78 0.99
C LEU A 95 -5.60 10.95 1.68
N TRP A 96 -6.45 9.92 1.60
CA TRP A 96 -7.74 9.95 2.29
C TRP A 96 -7.58 10.09 3.81
N TYR A 97 -6.69 9.31 4.44
CA TYR A 97 -6.37 9.47 5.87
C TYR A 97 -5.82 10.86 6.21
N GLY A 98 -4.97 11.43 5.35
CA GLY A 98 -4.42 12.76 5.53
C GLY A 98 -5.49 13.85 5.49
N PHE A 99 -6.36 13.85 4.47
CA PHE A 99 -7.46 14.80 4.39
C PHE A 99 -8.46 14.60 5.54
N HIS A 100 -8.70 13.36 5.95
CA HIS A 100 -9.57 13.05 7.08
C HIS A 100 -9.00 13.55 8.41
N ALA A 101 -7.69 13.38 8.63
CA ALA A 101 -7.00 13.96 9.78
C ALA A 101 -7.13 15.49 9.80
N ILE A 102 -6.92 16.15 8.66
CA ILE A 102 -7.09 17.61 8.56
C ILE A 102 -8.52 18.03 8.91
N ASN A 103 -9.53 17.29 8.46
CA ASN A 103 -10.92 17.55 8.85
C ASN A 103 -11.11 17.44 10.38
N HIS A 104 -10.61 16.36 11.00
CA HIS A 104 -10.67 16.18 12.46
C HIS A 104 -9.92 17.25 13.25
N LEU A 105 -8.88 17.86 12.67
CA LEU A 105 -8.15 18.94 13.29
C LEU A 105 -8.97 20.23 13.35
N PHE A 106 -9.78 20.51 12.33
CA PHE A 106 -10.68 21.67 12.32
C PHE A 106 -11.85 21.50 13.31
N ASP A 107 -12.37 20.28 13.43
CA ASP A 107 -13.58 19.98 14.22
C ASP A 107 -13.25 19.31 15.56
N ILE A 108 -12.08 19.62 16.14
CA ILE A 108 -11.51 18.87 17.26
C ILE A 108 -12.36 18.93 18.54
N ASP A 109 -13.12 20.01 18.71
CA ASP A 109 -14.01 20.29 19.82
C ASP A 109 -15.44 19.79 19.57
N GLU A 110 -15.78 19.38 18.34
CA GLU A 110 -17.05 18.74 18.02
C GLU A 110 -17.10 17.26 18.39
N ALA A 111 -15.93 16.66 18.69
CA ALA A 111 -15.85 15.32 19.23
C ALA A 111 -16.58 15.21 20.59
N ARG A 112 -16.89 13.98 21.01
CA ARG A 112 -17.41 13.68 22.37
C ARG A 112 -16.63 14.38 23.50
N SER A 113 -15.33 14.60 23.31
CA SER A 113 -14.50 15.48 24.11
C SER A 113 -13.30 15.96 23.29
N THR A 114 -12.70 17.10 23.63
CA THR A 114 -11.49 17.59 22.96
C THR A 114 -10.33 16.58 23.02
N ALA A 115 -10.19 15.86 24.13
CA ALA A 115 -9.19 14.80 24.26
C ALA A 115 -9.44 13.68 23.26
N ARG A 116 -10.71 13.30 23.06
CA ARG A 116 -11.08 12.32 22.03
C ARG A 116 -10.78 12.85 20.63
N GLY A 117 -11.10 14.12 20.36
CA GLY A 117 -10.80 14.77 19.09
C GLY A 117 -9.32 14.76 18.73
N LEU A 118 -8.46 15.12 19.70
CA LEU A 118 -7.00 15.04 19.56
C LEU A 118 -6.50 13.62 19.29
N ILE A 119 -7.03 12.62 20.01
CA ILE A 119 -6.66 11.22 19.82
C ILE A 119 -7.04 10.77 18.40
N ASP A 120 -8.25 11.08 17.94
CA ASP A 120 -8.71 10.68 16.61
C ASP A 120 -7.88 11.36 15.51
N PHE A 121 -7.58 12.65 15.63
CA PHE A 121 -6.67 13.37 14.74
C PHE A 121 -5.28 12.69 14.66
N VAL A 122 -4.66 12.42 15.81
CA VAL A 122 -3.32 11.81 15.86
C VAL A 122 -3.33 10.39 15.28
N LEU A 123 -4.34 9.59 15.58
CA LEU A 123 -4.46 8.24 15.03
C LEU A 123 -4.65 8.25 13.50
N LEU A 124 -5.45 9.18 12.97
CA LEU A 124 -5.59 9.38 11.53
C LEU A 124 -4.28 9.83 10.89
N ALA A 125 -3.55 10.76 11.51
CA ALA A 125 -2.24 11.22 11.02
C ALA A 125 -1.19 10.09 11.01
N ILE A 126 -1.15 9.26 12.06
CA ILE A 126 -0.29 8.06 12.10
C ILE A 126 -0.71 7.07 11.01
N GLY A 127 -2.01 6.85 10.82
CA GLY A 127 -2.53 5.99 9.76
C GLY A 127 -2.10 6.47 8.37
N CYS A 128 -2.17 7.78 8.10
CA CYS A 128 -1.64 8.39 6.88
C CYS A 128 -0.14 8.05 6.69
N GLY A 129 0.68 8.27 7.72
CA GLY A 129 2.11 7.97 7.68
C GLY A 129 2.42 6.49 7.40
N VAL A 130 1.72 5.58 8.08
CA VAL A 130 1.87 4.13 7.88
C VAL A 130 1.47 3.71 6.48
N LEU A 131 0.35 4.21 5.96
CA LEU A 131 -0.11 3.90 4.59
C LEU A 131 0.84 4.45 3.53
N ALA A 132 1.34 5.68 3.71
CA ALA A 132 2.33 6.28 2.81
C ALA A 132 3.64 5.49 2.81
N TRP A 133 4.10 5.06 3.99
CA TRP A 133 5.28 4.22 4.12
C TRP A 133 5.09 2.85 3.45
N LEU A 134 3.94 2.19 3.64
CA LEU A 134 3.62 0.94 2.97
C LEU A 134 3.54 1.10 1.44
N ALA A 135 3.01 2.22 0.94
CA ALA A 135 2.99 2.53 -0.48
C ALA A 135 4.42 2.60 -1.05
N ALA A 136 5.30 3.35 -0.38
CA ALA A 136 6.72 3.44 -0.75
C ALA A 136 7.43 2.08 -0.69
N ALA A 137 7.17 1.27 0.36
CA ALA A 137 7.73 -0.07 0.48
C ALA A 137 7.26 -0.99 -0.66
N ALA A 138 5.99 -0.88 -1.08
CA ALA A 138 5.44 -1.66 -2.17
C ALA A 138 6.08 -1.31 -3.52
N ASP A 139 6.28 -0.04 -3.81
CA ASP A 139 6.91 0.38 -5.07
C ASP A 139 8.40 0.00 -5.11
N ARG A 140 9.13 0.16 -3.99
CA ARG A 140 10.50 -0.33 -3.88
C ARG A 140 10.63 -1.83 -4.10
N ALA A 141 9.73 -2.64 -3.51
CA ALA A 141 9.75 -4.09 -3.71
C ALA A 141 9.53 -4.48 -5.18
N ARG A 142 8.68 -3.74 -5.89
CA ARG A 142 8.43 -3.94 -7.33
C ARG A 142 9.63 -3.55 -8.18
N GLU A 143 10.26 -2.42 -7.91
CA GLU A 143 11.48 -1.97 -8.61
C GLU A 143 12.58 -3.03 -8.53
N LEU A 144 12.84 -3.56 -7.32
CA LEU A 144 13.86 -4.59 -7.10
C LEU A 144 13.53 -5.88 -7.85
N THR A 145 12.27 -6.35 -7.76
CA THR A 145 11.83 -7.55 -8.51
C THR A 145 11.95 -7.35 -10.02
N GLY A 146 11.66 -6.14 -10.52
CA GLY A 146 11.80 -5.79 -11.93
C GLY A 146 13.26 -5.77 -12.40
N ALA A 147 14.15 -5.19 -11.60
CA ALA A 147 15.59 -5.16 -11.87
C ALA A 147 16.22 -6.56 -11.86
N GLU A 148 15.85 -7.41 -10.91
CA GLU A 148 16.29 -8.81 -10.84
C GLU A 148 15.88 -9.59 -12.11
N ARG A 149 14.63 -9.43 -12.55
CA ARG A 149 14.14 -10.08 -13.79
C ARG A 149 14.87 -9.58 -15.04
N ALA A 150 15.14 -8.28 -15.11
CA ALA A 150 15.87 -7.70 -16.24
C ALA A 150 17.33 -8.20 -16.29
N GLY A 151 18.00 -8.30 -15.14
CA GLY A 151 19.36 -8.83 -15.04
C GLY A 151 19.45 -10.32 -15.38
N ALA A 152 18.49 -11.14 -14.92
CA ALA A 152 18.41 -12.56 -15.28
C ALA A 152 18.19 -12.76 -16.78
N GLY A 153 17.30 -11.99 -17.40
CA GLY A 153 17.06 -12.04 -18.85
C GLY A 153 18.27 -11.64 -19.70
N ALA A 154 19.09 -10.71 -19.22
CA ALA A 154 20.33 -10.31 -19.90
C ALA A 154 21.45 -11.38 -19.79
N ALA A 155 21.46 -12.17 -18.71
CA ALA A 155 22.42 -13.27 -18.53
C ALA A 155 22.03 -14.53 -19.31
N GLU A 156 20.74 -14.74 -19.56
CA GLU A 156 20.21 -15.86 -20.35
C GLU A 156 20.19 -15.63 -21.85
N GLU A 157 20.42 -14.41 -22.38
CA GLU A 157 20.51 -14.18 -23.83
C GLU A 157 21.76 -14.90 -24.37
N PRO A 158 21.60 -16.06 -25.05
CA PRO A 158 22.75 -16.74 -25.63
C PRO A 158 23.28 -15.83 -26.73
N ALA A 159 24.59 -15.58 -26.74
CA ALA A 159 25.25 -14.76 -27.73
C ALA A 159 24.72 -15.11 -29.12
N ARG A 160 23.81 -14.27 -29.67
CA ARG A 160 23.31 -14.47 -31.02
C ARG A 160 24.54 -14.46 -31.91
N PRO A 161 24.79 -15.50 -32.71
CA PRO A 161 25.92 -15.50 -33.61
C PRO A 161 25.82 -14.23 -34.46
N ARG A 162 26.91 -13.45 -34.49
CA ARG A 162 26.97 -12.22 -35.29
C ARG A 162 26.63 -12.63 -36.72
N ARG A 163 25.58 -12.03 -37.30
CA ARG A 163 25.30 -12.11 -38.74
C ARG A 163 26.58 -11.68 -39.47
N GLY A 164 27.36 -12.65 -39.93
CA GLY A 164 28.70 -12.43 -40.47
C GLY A 164 29.60 -13.67 -40.45
N GLU A 165 29.40 -14.61 -39.52
CA GLU A 165 30.05 -15.92 -39.54
C GLU A 165 29.22 -16.91 -40.39
N PHE A 166 29.08 -16.62 -41.68
CA PHE A 166 28.80 -17.66 -42.67
C PHE A 166 30.09 -17.76 -43.49
N GLU A 167 30.97 -18.65 -43.05
CA GLU A 167 32.18 -19.01 -43.77
C GLU A 167 31.83 -19.36 -45.21
N ASP A 168 32.50 -18.66 -46.10
CA ASP A 168 32.80 -19.06 -47.47
C ASP A 168 33.34 -20.50 -47.46
N ARG A 169 32.47 -21.47 -47.73
CA ARG A 169 32.87 -22.82 -48.16
C ARG A 169 32.53 -22.98 -49.62
N SER A 170 33.40 -22.43 -50.46
CA SER A 170 33.47 -22.70 -51.89
C SER A 170 34.66 -23.61 -52.22
N ASP A 171 34.65 -24.81 -51.66
CA ASP A 171 35.42 -25.94 -52.18
C ASP A 171 34.41 -27.00 -52.65
N TRP A 172 34.07 -26.97 -53.95
CA TRP A 172 33.75 -28.07 -54.89
C TRP A 172 33.19 -27.47 -56.18
#